data_AF-A0A384MTT0-F1
#
_entry.id   AF-A0A384MTT0-F1
#
_cell.length_a   1.000
_cell.length_b   1.000
_cell.length_c   1.000
_cell.angle_alpha   90.00
_cell.angle_beta   90.00
_cell.angle_gamma   90.00
#
_symmetry.space_group_name_H-M   'P 1'
#
loop_
_entity.id
_entity.type
_entity.pdbx_description
1 polymer ?
#
loop_
_entity_poly.entity_id
_entity_poly.type
_entity_poly.pdbx_seq_one_letter_code
_entity_poly.pdbx_strand_id
1 'polypeptide(L)' 'MSLGRLCRLLKPALLCGALAAPGLAGTMCASRDDWRCARSMHEFSAKDIDGHMVNLDKYRGFVCIVTNVASQ' A
#
# COMPACT_ATOMS: atom_id res chain seq x y z
N MET A 1 -46.02 42.89 15.04
CA MET A 1 -44.88 42.47 14.21
C MET A 1 -44.93 40.96 14.12
N SER A 2 -45.37 40.46 12.96
CA SER A 2 -46.11 39.20 12.80
C SER A 2 -45.35 38.19 11.92
N LEU A 3 -45.53 36.90 12.23
CA LEU A 3 -45.47 35.74 11.31
C LEU A 3 -44.17 35.43 10.53
N GLY A 4 -43.01 35.33 11.20
CA GLY A 4 -41.80 34.71 10.62
C GLY A 4 -41.67 33.18 10.77
N ARG A 5 -42.63 32.50 11.42
CA ARG A 5 -42.58 31.06 11.78
C ARG A 5 -43.33 30.14 10.80
N LEU A 6 -43.43 30.49 9.51
CA LEU A 6 -44.20 29.71 8.55
C LEU A 6 -43.53 29.56 7.18
N CYS A 7 -42.26 29.16 7.14
CA CYS A 7 -41.69 28.46 5.98
C CYS A 7 -41.51 26.99 6.38
N ARG A 8 -42.67 26.35 6.55
CA ARG A 8 -42.82 24.91 6.57
C ARG A 8 -42.39 24.35 5.21
N LEU A 9 -41.61 23.28 5.29
CA LEU A 9 -41.88 22.04 4.56
C LEU A 9 -41.67 22.09 3.04
N LEU A 10 -40.43 21.83 2.62
CA LEU A 10 -40.14 21.05 1.42
C LEU A 10 -38.72 20.47 1.55
N LYS A 11 -38.65 19.24 2.09
CA LYS A 11 -37.55 18.32 1.78
C LYS A 11 -37.55 18.08 0.26
N PRO A 12 -36.38 17.90 -0.34
CA PRO A 12 -35.98 16.53 -0.69
C PRO A 12 -34.52 16.31 -0.26
N ALA A 13 -34.22 15.55 0.80
CA ALA A 13 -34.12 14.09 0.80
C ALA A 13 -34.15 13.42 -0.59
N LEU A 14 -33.26 13.85 -1.49
CA LEU A 14 -32.88 13.12 -2.71
C LEU A 14 -31.67 13.85 -3.29
N LEU A 15 -30.46 13.40 -2.98
CA LEU A 15 -29.39 13.17 -3.95
C LEU A 15 -28.14 12.65 -3.21
N CYS A 16 -27.55 11.62 -3.81
CA CYS A 16 -26.26 11.01 -3.45
C CYS A 16 -26.27 10.15 -2.19
N GLY A 17 -26.92 8.99 -2.30
CA GLY A 17 -26.38 7.78 -1.68
C GLY A 17 -24.99 7.50 -2.27
N ALA A 18 -23.95 8.03 -1.63
CA ALA A 18 -22.61 7.50 -1.82
C ALA A 18 -22.47 6.35 -0.83
N LEU A 19 -22.66 5.11 -1.30
CA LEU A 19 -22.03 3.97 -0.65
C LEU A 19 -20.53 4.26 -0.65
N ALA A 20 -20.01 4.69 0.49
CA ALA A 20 -18.58 4.69 0.74
C ALA A 20 -18.16 3.21 0.76
N ALA A 21 -17.76 2.68 -0.39
CA ALA A 21 -17.07 1.41 -0.46
C ALA A 21 -15.72 1.61 0.24
N PRO A 22 -15.42 0.92 1.37
CA PRO A 22 -14.07 0.87 1.90
C PRO A 22 -13.30 -0.10 1.00
N GLY A 23 -12.88 0.38 -0.16
CA GLY A 23 -12.36 -0.51 -1.19
C GLY A 23 -11.58 0.27 -2.21
N LEU A 24 -10.42 0.77 -1.78
CA LEU A 24 -9.22 1.04 -2.59
C LEU A 24 -8.25 1.87 -1.72
N ALA A 25 -7.93 1.37 -0.54
CA ALA A 25 -6.58 1.62 -0.02
C ALA A 25 -5.64 0.79 -0.90
N GLY A 26 -5.41 1.27 -2.13
CA GLY A 26 -4.34 0.76 -2.96
C GLY A 26 -3.10 0.85 -2.10
N THR A 27 -2.48 -0.30 -1.84
CA THR A 27 -1.14 -0.37 -1.28
C THR A 27 -0.30 0.57 -2.13
N MET A 28 0.00 1.76 -1.59
CA MET A 28 0.91 2.69 -2.23
C MET A 28 2.16 1.87 -2.53
N CYS A 29 2.57 1.81 -3.80
CA CYS A 29 3.78 1.08 -4.18
C CYS A 29 4.89 1.58 -3.26
N ALA A 30 5.32 0.71 -2.33
CA ALA A 30 6.48 0.98 -1.50
C ALA A 30 7.62 1.25 -2.47
N SER A 31 8.30 2.38 -2.29
CA SER A 31 9.53 2.69 -3.03
C SER A 31 10.45 1.46 -3.01
N ARG A 32 11.24 1.25 -4.08
CA ARG A 32 12.09 0.06 -4.30
C ARG A 32 12.98 -0.34 -3.10
N ASP A 33 13.18 0.57 -2.15
CA ASP A 33 14.03 0.42 -0.97
C ASP A 33 13.32 0.78 0.35
N ASP A 34 11.98 0.78 0.44
CA ASP A 34 11.33 0.96 1.73
C ASP A 34 11.35 -0.35 2.53
N TRP A 35 12.54 -0.67 3.07
CA TRP A 35 12.75 -1.81 3.95
C TRP A 35 11.82 -1.81 5.17
N ARG A 36 11.25 -0.64 5.53
CA ARG A 36 10.27 -0.51 6.62
C ARG A 36 8.89 -1.04 6.25
N CYS A 37 8.55 -1.10 4.96
CA CYS A 37 7.29 -1.64 4.46
C CYS A 37 7.40 -3.07 3.95
N ALA A 38 8.62 -3.55 3.69
CA ALA A 38 8.86 -4.89 3.17
C ALA A 38 8.44 -5.98 4.17
N ARG A 39 7.79 -7.03 3.68
CA ARG A 39 7.32 -8.15 4.53
C ARG A 39 8.16 -9.40 4.38
N SER A 40 9.06 -9.43 3.39
CA SER A 40 9.89 -10.58 3.09
C SER A 40 11.16 -10.20 2.36
N MET A 41 12.20 -11.04 2.47
CA MET A 41 13.42 -10.87 1.68
C MET A 41 13.16 -10.96 0.16
N HIS A 42 12.08 -11.65 -0.25
CA HIS A 42 11.68 -11.84 -1.64
C HIS A 42 11.22 -10.53 -2.33
N GLU A 43 11.02 -9.45 -1.59
CA GLU A 43 10.64 -8.13 -2.13
C GLU A 43 11.85 -7.28 -2.56
N PHE A 44 13.06 -7.76 -2.30
CA PHE A 44 14.30 -7.06 -2.60
C PHE A 44 14.99 -7.61 -3.84
N SER A 45 15.87 -6.78 -4.41
CA SER A 45 16.84 -7.21 -5.41
C SER A 45 18.26 -6.88 -4.94
N ALA A 46 19.22 -7.71 -5.30
CA ALA A 46 20.63 -7.50 -4.99
C ALA A 46 21.47 -7.65 -6.26
N LYS A 47 22.58 -6.92 -6.31
CA LYS A 47 23.59 -7.14 -7.35
C LYS A 47 24.39 -8.40 -6.99
N ASP A 48 24.46 -9.35 -7.90
CA ASP A 48 25.31 -10.54 -7.71
C ASP A 48 26.80 -10.23 -7.97
N ILE A 49 27.66 -11.23 -7.80
CA ILE A 49 29.12 -11.08 -7.94
C ILE A 49 29.56 -10.79 -9.38
N ASP A 50 28.75 -11.18 -10.37
CA ASP A 50 28.97 -10.91 -11.79
C ASP A 50 28.44 -9.54 -12.21
N GLY A 51 27.69 -8.89 -11.33
CA GLY A 51 27.19 -7.54 -11.46
C GLY A 51 25.78 -7.43 -12.02
N HIS A 52 25.03 -8.52 -12.10
CA HIS A 52 23.65 -8.52 -12.53
C HIS A 52 22.70 -8.22 -11.37
N MET A 53 21.61 -7.50 -11.64
CA MET A 53 20.54 -7.30 -10.66
C MET A 53 19.68 -8.56 -10.59
N VAL A 54 19.65 -9.21 -9.43
CA VAL A 54 18.89 -10.44 -9.16
C VAL A 54 17.74 -10.15 -8.20
N ASN A 55 16.53 -10.51 -8.59
CA ASN A 55 15.36 -10.49 -7.70
C ASN A 55 15.44 -11.70 -6.74
N LEU A 56 15.36 -11.44 -5.44
CA LEU A 56 15.44 -12.48 -4.41
C LEU A 56 14.19 -13.36 -4.32
N ASP A 57 13.08 -13.01 -4.97
CA ASP A 57 11.90 -13.88 -5.11
C ASP A 57 12.21 -15.24 -5.74
N LYS A 58 13.31 -15.35 -6.50
CA LYS A 58 13.79 -16.64 -7.05
C LYS A 58 14.08 -17.70 -5.98
N TYR A 59 14.26 -17.30 -4.72
CA TYR A 59 14.53 -18.19 -3.58
C TYR A 59 13.27 -18.55 -2.77
N ARG A 60 12.08 -18.19 -3.26
CA ARG A 60 10.82 -18.53 -2.61
C ARG A 60 10.64 -20.05 -2.52
N GLY A 61 10.27 -20.51 -1.32
CA GLY A 61 10.12 -21.95 -1.04
C GLY A 61 11.41 -22.65 -0.59
N PHE A 62 12.55 -21.94 -0.54
CA PHE A 62 13.81 -22.47 -0.02
C PHE A 62 14.13 -21.88 1.37
N VAL A 63 14.75 -22.69 2.23
CA VAL A 63 15.38 -22.19 3.46
C VAL A 63 16.70 -21.54 3.07
N CYS A 64 16.87 -20.27 3.43
CA CYS A 64 18.02 -19.46 3.02
C CYS A 64 18.89 -19.05 4.22
N ILE A 65 20.21 -19.03 4.03
CA ILE A 65 21.17 -18.41 4.96
C ILE A 65 21.63 -17.09 4.36
N VAL A 66 21.47 -16.00 5.10
CA VAL A 66 21.99 -14.68 4.74
C VAL A 66 23.16 -14.37 5.67
N THR A 67 24.33 -14.12 5.10
CA THR A 67 25.55 -13.88 5.88
C THR A 67 26.40 -12.78 5.23
N ASN A 68 27.07 -11.99 6.07
CA ASN A 68 28.10 -11.07 5.64
C ASN A 68 29.46 -11.79 5.61
N VAL A 69 30.21 -11.61 4.52
CA VAL A 69 31.54 -12.19 4.34
C VAL A 69 32.60 -11.10 4.27
N ALA A 70 33.82 -11.42 4.68
CA ALA A 70 35.00 -10.56 4.55
C ALA A 70 36.24 -11.44 4.24
N SER A 71 37.14 -10.95 3.38
CA SER A 71 38.42 -11.59 3.08
C SER A 71 39.57 -10.81 3.74
N GLN A 72 40.64 -11.51 4.13
CA GLN A 72 41.89 -10.91 4.64
C GLN A 72 42.74 -10.35 3.50
#